data_AF-A0A9Q4BIP2-F1
#
_entry.id   AF-A0A9Q4BIP2-F1
#
_cell.length_a   1.000
_cell.length_b   1.000
_cell.length_c   1.000
_cell.angle_alpha   90.00
_cell.angle_beta   90.00
_cell.angle_gamma   90.00
#
_symmetry.space_group_name_H-M   'P 1'
#
loop_
_entity.id
_entity.type
_entity.pdbx_description
1 polymer ?
#
loop_
_entity_poly.entity_id
_entity_poly.type
_entity_poly.pdbx_seq_one_letter_code
_entity_poly.pdbx_strand_id
1 'polypeptide(L)'
;MIYKKSFGYADFENKKLNNDSTEFQLASVSKTFTAVAVMQLYEKGRLKLDDTFAKYFPEFPYKEMTLRQILSHSSGLSDQDLAGVIENYFKKHNGKALSNSELISMLAEAKVKLKLEPGQKWWYSNTGFQLLAALVEKISCESFDKYLYKHIFKPSGMEHTYLRTAYINNFDTPNLAGNYDYEFRYSTARIKFDGDRSYYNEMFYGHSNVISTCSDLLKFDNALYTGKLLKNKTLNEAFTPARLKDGTKDFVWKNLGAMGNADDGLGWFIFEDTTAGKIVWHTGGMPGCATILLRNTGRHQMVVLLDNTSSEGLYRSALSGMNILNGKPILPSKRSLAKIYGKALMSRDADYAFSLLQQYRSDTVNYNFSENDMNNLGYDFLSAKCYSQALETFKINTLLYPESDNAFNSYAEALNLAGKKEEAVLMYKKSLVINPGNEDSIKALKQLLN
;
A
#
# COMPACT_ATOMS: atom_id res chain seq x y z
N MET A 1 -22.89 -16.06 2.41
CA MET A 1 -21.52 -16.32 1.88
C MET A 1 -21.66 -17.35 0.77
N ILE A 2 -21.17 -17.06 -0.43
CA ILE A 2 -21.32 -17.96 -1.60
C ILE A 2 -20.04 -18.69 -1.97
N TYR A 3 -18.89 -18.21 -1.50
CA TYR A 3 -17.58 -18.84 -1.67
C TYR A 3 -16.64 -18.40 -0.55
N LYS A 4 -15.87 -19.33 0.02
CA LYS A 4 -14.78 -19.09 0.97
C LYS A 4 -13.75 -20.20 0.80
N LYS A 5 -12.47 -19.83 0.76
CA LYS A 5 -11.36 -20.79 0.64
C LYS A 5 -10.06 -20.18 1.16
N SER A 6 -9.28 -21.01 1.84
CA SER A 6 -7.93 -20.68 2.31
C SER A 6 -6.88 -21.49 1.54
N PHE A 7 -5.71 -20.90 1.35
CA PHE A 7 -4.61 -21.51 0.62
C PHE A 7 -3.27 -21.19 1.30
N GLY A 8 -2.31 -22.11 1.16
CA GLY A 8 -0.96 -21.92 1.67
C GLY A 8 -0.85 -22.04 3.18
N TYR A 9 0.10 -21.30 3.75
CA TYR A 9 0.50 -21.40 5.16
C TYR A 9 0.26 -20.07 5.88
N ALA A 10 -0.33 -20.14 7.07
CA ALA A 10 -0.39 -19.03 8.01
C ALA A 10 0.95 -18.82 8.74
N ASP A 11 1.67 -19.91 8.98
CA ASP A 11 3.07 -19.89 9.44
C ASP A 11 3.87 -20.88 8.58
N PHE A 12 4.79 -20.35 7.79
CA PHE A 12 5.57 -21.11 6.82
C PHE A 12 6.62 -22.00 7.50
N GLU A 13 7.34 -21.50 8.51
CA GLU A 13 8.39 -22.23 9.24
C GLU A 13 7.80 -23.44 9.96
N ASN A 14 6.67 -23.25 10.63
CA ASN A 14 5.97 -24.28 11.39
C ASN A 14 5.01 -25.11 10.52
N LYS A 15 4.96 -24.85 9.21
CA LYS A 15 4.04 -25.49 8.25
C LYS A 15 2.57 -25.47 8.69
N LYS A 16 2.18 -24.42 9.42
CA LYS A 16 0.80 -24.23 9.87
C LYS A 16 -0.04 -23.78 8.68
N LEU A 17 -1.00 -24.60 8.28
CA LEU A 17 -1.88 -24.29 7.16
C LEU A 17 -2.77 -23.07 7.44
N ASN A 18 -2.95 -22.25 6.42
CA ASN A 18 -3.95 -21.19 6.41
C ASN A 18 -5.35 -21.82 6.40
N ASN A 19 -6.24 -21.30 7.23
CA ASN A 19 -7.59 -21.81 7.39
C ASN A 19 -8.61 -20.68 7.63
N ASP A 20 -9.86 -21.08 7.81
CA ASP A 20 -11.01 -20.19 7.95
C ASP A 20 -11.00 -19.28 9.18
N SER A 21 -10.19 -19.62 10.19
CA SER A 21 -10.00 -18.89 11.45
C SER A 21 -8.67 -18.15 11.50
N THR A 22 -7.87 -18.19 10.43
CA THR A 22 -6.59 -17.48 10.40
C THR A 22 -6.83 -15.96 10.42
N GLU A 23 -6.15 -15.32 11.36
CA GLU A 23 -6.23 -13.88 11.62
C GLU A 23 -5.10 -13.16 10.88
N PHE A 24 -5.44 -12.09 10.17
CA PHE A 24 -4.50 -11.32 9.35
C PHE A 24 -4.48 -9.87 9.78
N GLN A 25 -3.31 -9.25 9.73
CA GLN A 25 -3.19 -7.79 9.78
C GLN A 25 -3.81 -7.19 8.53
N LEU A 26 -4.63 -6.15 8.71
CA LEU A 26 -5.39 -5.55 7.61
C LEU A 26 -4.66 -4.42 6.90
N ALA A 27 -3.53 -3.96 7.44
CA ALA A 27 -2.84 -2.75 6.99
C ALA A 27 -3.87 -1.61 6.75
N SER A 28 -3.82 -0.92 5.62
CA SER A 28 -4.68 0.25 5.37
C SER A 28 -6.18 -0.03 5.24
N VAL A 29 -6.65 -1.27 5.07
CA VAL A 29 -8.09 -1.58 5.21
C VAL A 29 -8.59 -1.17 6.60
N SER A 30 -7.71 -1.10 7.61
CA SER A 30 -8.02 -0.60 8.95
C SER A 30 -8.65 0.80 8.97
N LYS A 31 -8.30 1.66 8.00
CA LYS A 31 -8.83 3.03 7.88
C LYS A 31 -10.34 3.07 7.77
N THR A 32 -10.92 2.02 7.19
CA THR A 32 -12.37 1.89 7.06
C THR A 32 -13.09 1.85 8.41
N PHE A 33 -12.48 1.24 9.43
CA PHE A 33 -13.02 1.23 10.80
C PHE A 33 -12.89 2.59 11.47
N THR A 34 -11.76 3.27 11.29
CA THR A 34 -11.54 4.64 11.79
C THR A 34 -12.55 5.61 11.16
N ALA A 35 -12.78 5.51 9.85
CA ALA A 35 -13.79 6.28 9.16
C ALA A 35 -15.18 6.02 9.72
N VAL A 36 -15.57 4.74 9.91
CA VAL A 36 -16.85 4.41 10.55
C VAL A 36 -16.97 5.00 11.95
N ALA A 37 -15.91 4.95 12.78
CA ALA A 37 -15.92 5.54 14.11
C ALA A 37 -16.14 7.06 14.08
N VAL A 38 -15.46 7.79 13.19
CA VAL A 38 -15.67 9.23 13.01
C VAL A 38 -17.08 9.53 12.51
N MET A 39 -17.58 8.75 11.55
CA MET A 39 -18.92 8.90 11.01
C MET A 39 -20.01 8.56 12.03
N GLN A 40 -19.76 7.66 12.99
CA GLN A 40 -20.67 7.39 14.12
C GLN A 40 -20.78 8.61 15.05
N LEU A 41 -19.69 9.33 15.28
CA LEU A 41 -19.70 10.57 16.06
C LEU A 41 -20.40 11.71 15.29
N TYR A 42 -20.20 11.80 13.98
CA TYR A 42 -20.91 12.72 13.10
C TYR A 42 -22.43 12.47 13.12
N GLU A 43 -22.87 11.22 12.96
CA GLU A 43 -24.29 10.86 12.98
C GLU A 43 -24.96 11.18 14.33
N LYS A 44 -24.21 11.04 15.43
CA LYS A 44 -24.65 11.41 16.79
C LYS A 44 -24.60 12.92 17.05
N GLY A 45 -24.25 13.74 16.07
CA GLY A 45 -24.16 15.20 16.20
C GLY A 45 -23.02 15.69 17.10
N ARG A 46 -22.02 14.84 17.40
CA ARG A 46 -20.91 15.16 18.31
C ARG A 46 -19.77 15.91 17.61
N LEU A 47 -19.77 15.91 16.28
CA LEU A 47 -18.87 16.67 15.43
C LEU A 47 -19.56 17.03 14.11
N LYS A 48 -19.02 18.03 13.41
CA LYS A 48 -19.33 18.28 11.99
C LYS A 48 -18.11 17.94 11.15
N LEU A 49 -18.32 17.42 9.94
CA LEU A 49 -17.22 17.10 9.03
C LEU A 49 -16.39 18.32 8.64
N ASP A 50 -17.02 19.49 8.60
CA ASP A 50 -16.38 20.76 8.26
C ASP A 50 -15.85 21.50 9.50
N ASP A 51 -15.91 20.90 10.70
CA ASP A 51 -15.16 21.41 11.84
C ASP A 51 -13.66 21.28 11.56
N THR A 52 -12.88 22.27 12.03
CA THR A 52 -11.42 22.18 11.97
C THR A 52 -10.91 21.20 13.03
N PHE A 53 -9.82 20.50 12.74
CA PHE A 53 -9.19 19.61 13.73
C PHE A 53 -8.70 20.41 14.96
N ALA A 54 -8.21 21.62 14.73
CA ALA A 54 -7.77 22.55 15.77
C ALA A 54 -8.90 22.97 16.73
N LYS A 55 -10.18 22.83 16.36
CA LYS A 55 -11.32 23.01 17.27
C LYS A 55 -11.26 22.04 18.46
N TYR A 56 -10.77 20.82 18.23
CA TYR A 56 -10.69 19.75 19.24
C TYR A 56 -9.33 19.68 19.92
N PHE A 57 -8.28 20.13 19.22
CA PHE A 57 -6.90 20.18 19.68
C PHE A 57 -6.31 21.56 19.39
N PRO A 58 -6.54 22.57 20.27
CA PRO A 58 -6.14 23.96 20.04
C PRO A 58 -4.64 24.16 19.79
N GLU A 59 -3.79 23.26 20.26
CA GLU A 59 -2.34 23.24 20.05
C GLU A 59 -1.94 22.83 18.62
N PHE A 60 -2.82 22.15 17.88
CA PHE A 60 -2.53 21.65 16.54
C PHE A 60 -2.15 22.80 15.59
N PRO A 61 -1.06 22.69 14.81
CA PRO A 61 -0.50 23.83 14.09
C PRO A 61 -1.32 24.27 12.87
N TYR A 62 -2.12 23.38 12.27
CA TYR A 62 -2.84 23.65 11.02
C TYR A 62 -4.31 24.03 11.31
N LYS A 63 -4.56 25.34 11.46
CA LYS A 63 -5.85 25.87 11.96
C LYS A 63 -7.04 25.66 11.03
N GLU A 64 -6.81 25.67 9.72
CA GLU A 64 -7.86 25.58 8.70
C GLU A 64 -8.16 24.13 8.26
N MET A 65 -7.41 23.15 8.76
CA MET A 65 -7.56 21.75 8.35
C MET A 65 -8.85 21.15 8.92
N THR A 66 -9.76 20.72 8.05
CA THR A 66 -11.07 20.15 8.43
C THR A 66 -11.04 18.63 8.60
N LEU A 67 -11.98 18.08 9.36
CA LEU A 67 -12.12 16.64 9.51
C LEU A 67 -12.43 15.94 8.18
N ARG A 68 -13.23 16.58 7.32
CA ARG A 68 -13.53 16.11 5.95
C ARG A 68 -12.25 15.93 5.14
N GLN A 69 -11.39 16.95 5.14
CA GLN A 69 -10.13 16.91 4.40
C GLN A 69 -9.18 15.83 4.94
N ILE A 70 -9.17 15.56 6.24
CA ILE A 70 -8.38 14.47 6.82
C ILE A 70 -8.93 13.11 6.36
N LEU A 71 -10.26 12.92 6.42
CA LEU A 71 -10.94 11.69 6.00
C LEU A 71 -10.77 11.39 4.50
N SER A 72 -10.71 12.42 3.66
CA SER A 72 -10.59 12.30 2.20
C SER A 72 -9.17 12.55 1.68
N HIS A 73 -8.16 12.44 2.56
CA HIS A 73 -6.75 12.62 2.21
C HIS A 73 -6.42 13.90 1.43
N SER A 74 -7.13 15.01 1.72
CA SER A 74 -6.88 16.33 1.13
C SER A 74 -6.44 17.36 2.18
N SER A 75 -5.95 16.91 3.32
CA SER A 75 -5.48 17.78 4.41
C SER A 75 -4.17 18.50 4.12
N GLY A 76 -3.41 18.04 3.12
CA GLY A 76 -2.04 18.48 2.84
C GLY A 76 -0.97 17.81 3.71
N LEU A 77 -1.36 16.93 4.64
CA LEU A 77 -0.41 16.08 5.38
C LEU A 77 0.25 15.07 4.44
N SER A 78 1.55 14.93 4.57
CA SER A 78 2.36 13.98 3.79
C SER A 78 3.23 13.17 4.74
N ASP A 79 3.07 11.85 4.72
CA ASP A 79 3.89 10.98 5.57
C ASP A 79 5.39 11.13 5.22
N GLN A 80 5.72 11.46 3.96
CA GLN A 80 7.09 11.74 3.52
C GLN A 80 7.64 13.03 4.13
N ASP A 81 6.83 14.09 4.19
CA ASP A 81 7.25 15.37 4.76
C ASP A 81 7.42 15.27 6.28
N LEU A 82 6.70 14.35 6.91
CA LEU A 82 6.71 14.14 8.36
C LEU A 82 7.67 13.05 8.83
N ALA A 83 8.22 12.22 7.93
CA ALA A 83 9.10 11.11 8.28
C ALA A 83 10.30 11.55 9.13
N GLY A 84 11.02 12.59 8.69
CA GLY A 84 12.18 13.12 9.42
C GLY A 84 11.80 13.77 10.76
N VAL A 85 10.59 14.32 10.88
CA VAL A 85 10.10 14.88 12.14
C VAL A 85 9.80 13.79 13.15
N ILE A 86 9.10 12.73 12.70
CA ILE A 86 8.83 11.57 13.53
C ILE A 86 10.14 10.94 14.00
N GLU A 87 11.07 10.69 13.09
CA GLU A 87 12.38 10.10 13.41
C GLU A 87 13.18 10.95 14.41
N ASN A 88 13.23 12.28 14.21
CA ASN A 88 13.96 13.17 15.10
C ASN A 88 13.33 13.26 16.50
N TYR A 89 12.00 13.35 16.57
CA TYR A 89 11.28 13.31 17.84
C TYR A 89 11.57 11.99 18.57
N PHE A 90 11.57 10.89 17.82
CA PHE A 90 11.87 9.57 18.35
C PHE A 90 13.25 9.46 18.98
N LYS A 91 14.29 9.94 18.27
CA LYS A 91 15.66 9.99 18.77
C LYS A 91 15.78 10.85 20.03
N LYS A 92 15.10 12.01 20.05
CA LYS A 92 15.08 12.93 21.20
C LYS A 92 14.45 12.31 22.46
N HIS A 93 13.50 11.40 22.28
CA HIS A 93 12.77 10.75 23.38
C HIS A 93 13.26 9.31 23.68
N ASN A 94 14.52 9.01 23.40
CA ASN A 94 15.18 7.72 23.66
C ASN A 94 14.42 6.52 23.06
N GLY A 95 13.76 6.72 21.92
CA GLY A 95 13.04 5.67 21.22
C GLY A 95 11.84 5.09 21.95
N LYS A 96 11.21 5.83 22.88
CA LYS A 96 9.95 5.40 23.52
C LYS A 96 8.81 5.39 22.50
N ALA A 97 7.99 4.34 22.53
CA ALA A 97 6.76 4.26 21.75
C ALA A 97 5.87 5.48 22.01
N LEU A 98 5.30 6.02 20.94
CA LEU A 98 4.51 7.25 20.93
C LEU A 98 3.04 6.91 20.77
N SER A 99 2.23 7.59 21.56
CA SER A 99 0.77 7.62 21.44
C SER A 99 0.33 8.54 20.31
N ASN A 100 -0.89 8.32 19.79
CA ASN A 100 -1.48 9.26 18.83
C ASN A 100 -1.67 10.68 19.40
N SER A 101 -1.72 10.85 20.74
CA SER A 101 -1.72 12.19 21.36
C SER A 101 -0.37 12.88 21.29
N GLU A 102 0.73 12.14 21.43
CA GLU A 102 2.08 12.72 21.32
C GLU A 102 2.39 13.16 19.90
N LEU A 103 1.80 12.51 18.89
CA LEU A 103 1.85 12.95 17.49
C LEU A 103 1.34 14.40 17.33
N ILE A 104 0.28 14.78 18.03
CA ILE A 104 -0.28 16.14 17.95
C ILE A 104 0.71 17.15 18.53
N SER A 105 1.25 16.87 19.71
CA SER A 105 2.27 17.70 20.37
C SER A 105 3.54 17.80 19.52
N MET A 106 3.98 16.70 18.92
CA MET A 106 5.14 16.66 18.04
C MET A 106 4.94 17.54 16.82
N LEU A 107 3.78 17.48 16.16
CA LEU A 107 3.47 18.35 15.02
C LEU A 107 3.43 19.83 15.43
N ALA A 108 2.85 20.12 16.60
CA ALA A 108 2.80 21.48 17.16
C ALA A 108 4.19 22.04 17.48
N GLU A 109 5.12 21.21 17.99
CA GLU A 109 6.51 21.59 18.25
C GLU A 109 7.28 21.81 16.96
N ALA A 110 7.17 20.87 16.00
CA ALA A 110 7.94 20.88 14.77
C ALA A 110 7.51 21.99 13.79
N LYS A 111 6.25 22.41 13.83
CA LYS A 111 5.68 23.46 12.95
C LYS A 111 6.02 23.25 11.48
N VAL A 112 5.91 22.02 11.01
CA VAL A 112 6.26 21.67 9.62
C VAL A 112 5.38 22.46 8.67
N LYS A 113 5.98 23.23 7.77
CA LYS A 113 5.25 23.90 6.70
C LYS A 113 4.78 22.83 5.71
N LEU A 114 3.47 22.72 5.52
CA LEU A 114 2.90 21.81 4.52
C LEU A 114 3.28 22.29 3.11
N LYS A 115 3.60 21.34 2.22
CA LYS A 115 3.82 21.64 0.80
C LYS A 115 2.51 21.99 0.09
N LEU A 116 1.40 21.49 0.61
CA LEU A 116 0.06 21.76 0.11
C LEU A 116 -0.82 22.35 1.19
N GLU A 117 -1.63 23.33 0.81
CA GLU A 117 -2.65 23.88 1.68
C GLU A 117 -3.81 22.87 1.86
N PRO A 118 -4.50 22.87 3.01
CA PRO A 118 -5.68 22.04 3.20
C PRO A 118 -6.74 22.26 2.10
N GLY A 119 -7.14 21.17 1.45
CA GLY A 119 -8.10 21.13 0.35
C GLY A 119 -7.52 21.46 -1.02
N GLN A 120 -6.20 21.68 -1.16
CA GLN A 120 -5.58 22.02 -2.43
C GLN A 120 -5.46 20.83 -3.39
N LYS A 121 -5.07 19.66 -2.86
CA LYS A 121 -4.88 18.43 -3.62
C LYS A 121 -5.02 17.22 -2.69
N TRP A 122 -5.35 16.10 -3.28
CA TRP A 122 -5.27 14.78 -2.70
C TRP A 122 -3.82 14.35 -2.51
N TRP A 123 -3.52 13.88 -1.31
CA TRP A 123 -2.26 13.32 -0.89
C TRP A 123 -2.50 12.31 0.23
N TYR A 124 -2.34 11.02 -0.08
CA TYR A 124 -2.56 9.95 0.89
C TYR A 124 -1.73 10.16 2.17
N SER A 125 -2.38 10.06 3.33
CA SER A 125 -1.74 10.28 4.62
C SER A 125 -2.21 9.29 5.66
N ASN A 126 -1.26 8.49 6.16
CA ASN A 126 -1.46 7.68 7.35
C ASN A 126 -1.54 8.57 8.60
N THR A 127 -0.72 9.61 8.69
CA THR A 127 -0.77 10.58 9.80
C THR A 127 -2.16 11.17 9.98
N GLY A 128 -2.87 11.50 8.90
CA GLY A 128 -4.26 11.95 8.98
C GLY A 128 -5.17 10.97 9.73
N PHE A 129 -5.08 9.68 9.43
CA PHE A 129 -5.91 8.66 10.11
C PHE A 129 -5.46 8.38 11.55
N GLN A 130 -4.20 8.65 11.89
CA GLN A 130 -3.73 8.62 13.29
C GLN A 130 -4.37 9.76 14.10
N LEU A 131 -4.44 10.96 13.51
CA LEU A 131 -5.14 12.10 14.11
C LEU A 131 -6.64 11.83 14.29
N LEU A 132 -7.30 11.18 13.33
CA LEU A 132 -8.71 10.80 13.45
C LEU A 132 -8.97 9.80 14.58
N ALA A 133 -8.07 8.86 14.83
CA ALA A 133 -8.18 7.98 15.98
C ALA A 133 -8.06 8.76 17.31
N ALA A 134 -7.10 9.70 17.42
CA ALA A 134 -7.00 10.57 18.59
C ALA A 134 -8.26 11.43 18.80
N LEU A 135 -8.88 11.90 17.70
CA LEU A 135 -10.14 12.63 17.75
C LEU A 135 -11.29 11.77 18.31
N VAL A 136 -11.38 10.51 17.88
CA VAL A 136 -12.37 9.56 18.40
C VAL A 136 -12.17 9.39 19.90
N GLU A 137 -10.95 9.22 20.37
CA GLU A 137 -10.63 9.10 21.81
C GLU A 137 -11.03 10.37 22.57
N LYS A 138 -10.65 11.54 22.05
CA LYS A 138 -10.95 12.85 22.65
C LYS A 138 -12.44 13.10 22.81
N ILE A 139 -13.24 12.79 21.78
CA ILE A 139 -14.68 13.02 21.80
C ILE A 139 -15.37 11.94 22.63
N SER A 140 -15.00 10.67 22.47
CA SER A 140 -15.70 9.56 23.14
C SER A 140 -15.34 9.39 24.61
N CYS A 141 -14.16 9.87 25.02
CA CYS A 141 -13.52 9.54 26.30
C CYS A 141 -13.25 8.04 26.48
N GLU A 142 -13.16 7.28 25.39
CA GLU A 142 -12.81 5.86 25.36
C GLU A 142 -11.47 5.70 24.62
N SER A 143 -10.62 4.77 25.03
CA SER A 143 -9.45 4.42 24.22
C SER A 143 -9.90 3.83 22.88
N PHE A 144 -9.09 4.01 21.83
CA PHE A 144 -9.53 3.70 20.47
C PHE A 144 -9.89 2.22 20.28
N ASP A 145 -9.11 1.31 20.86
CA ASP A 145 -9.39 -0.13 20.89
C ASP A 145 -10.75 -0.46 21.53
N LYS A 146 -11.07 0.17 22.66
CA LYS A 146 -12.34 0.00 23.37
C LYS A 146 -13.49 0.58 22.56
N TYR A 147 -13.29 1.72 21.90
CA TYR A 147 -14.31 2.31 21.03
C TYR A 147 -14.63 1.37 19.85
N LEU A 148 -13.60 0.91 19.13
CA LEU A 148 -13.75 -0.02 18.02
C LEU A 148 -14.48 -1.30 18.48
N TYR A 149 -14.06 -1.90 19.61
CA TYR A 149 -14.70 -3.09 20.12
C TYR A 149 -16.18 -2.86 20.46
N LYS A 150 -16.48 -1.82 21.23
CA LYS A 150 -17.83 -1.57 21.77
C LYS A 150 -18.82 -1.10 20.70
N HIS A 151 -18.38 -0.26 19.76
CA HIS A 151 -19.29 0.40 18.80
C HIS A 151 -19.23 -0.18 17.39
N ILE A 152 -18.23 -1.02 17.08
CA ILE A 152 -18.07 -1.58 15.74
C ILE A 152 -17.96 -3.12 15.77
N PHE A 153 -16.96 -3.68 16.43
CA PHE A 153 -16.68 -5.12 16.35
C PHE A 153 -17.76 -5.94 17.04
N LYS A 154 -18.05 -5.67 18.31
CA LYS A 154 -19.07 -6.40 19.08
C LYS A 154 -20.47 -6.23 18.48
N PRO A 155 -20.94 -5.03 18.09
CA PRO A 155 -22.24 -4.89 17.42
C PRO A 155 -22.29 -5.64 16.10
N SER A 156 -21.19 -5.72 15.35
CA SER A 156 -21.15 -6.48 14.09
C SER A 156 -21.01 -8.00 14.30
N GLY A 157 -20.70 -8.46 15.52
CA GLY A 157 -20.41 -9.87 15.81
C GLY A 157 -19.01 -10.30 15.35
N MET A 158 -18.07 -9.36 15.22
CA MET A 158 -16.69 -9.60 14.82
C MET A 158 -15.85 -10.04 16.02
N GLU A 159 -15.88 -11.33 16.33
CA GLU A 159 -15.28 -11.91 17.55
C GLU A 159 -13.77 -12.16 17.43
N HIS A 160 -13.24 -12.17 16.21
CA HIS A 160 -11.82 -12.39 15.88
C HIS A 160 -11.20 -11.11 15.29
N THR A 161 -11.66 -9.96 15.76
CA THR A 161 -11.21 -8.66 15.27
C THR A 161 -10.82 -7.76 16.42
N TYR A 162 -9.60 -7.23 16.38
CA TYR A 162 -9.05 -6.39 17.43
C TYR A 162 -7.96 -5.46 16.89
N LEU A 163 -7.65 -4.41 17.64
CA LEU A 163 -6.51 -3.52 17.35
C LEU A 163 -5.26 -4.10 18.03
N ARG A 164 -4.17 -4.28 17.28
CA ARG A 164 -2.87 -4.76 17.80
C ARG A 164 -1.76 -3.77 17.50
N THR A 165 -1.09 -3.27 18.52
CA THR A 165 0.06 -2.35 18.44
C THR A 165 1.18 -2.88 19.35
N ALA A 166 2.32 -2.17 19.42
CA ALA A 166 3.39 -2.51 20.35
C ALA A 166 2.96 -2.48 21.83
N TYR A 167 1.84 -1.83 22.16
CA TYR A 167 1.36 -1.66 23.54
C TYR A 167 -0.14 -1.95 23.73
N ILE A 168 -0.88 -2.29 22.67
CA ILE A 168 -2.30 -2.69 22.71
C ILE A 168 -2.40 -4.10 22.16
N ASN A 169 -2.94 -5.04 22.94
CA ASN A 169 -3.08 -6.44 22.56
C ASN A 169 -1.79 -7.03 21.95
N ASN A 170 -0.62 -6.67 22.51
CA ASN A 170 0.69 -7.12 22.05
C ASN A 170 0.96 -8.56 22.51
N PHE A 171 0.08 -9.46 22.09
CA PHE A 171 0.20 -10.90 22.26
C PHE A 171 -0.06 -11.55 20.91
N ASP A 172 0.64 -12.64 20.65
CA ASP A 172 0.37 -13.47 19.49
C ASP A 172 -0.74 -14.45 19.84
N THR A 173 -1.79 -14.47 19.02
CA THR A 173 -2.82 -15.49 19.12
C THR A 173 -2.35 -16.74 18.38
N PRO A 174 -2.80 -17.94 18.76
CA PRO A 174 -2.54 -19.14 17.98
C PRO A 174 -3.07 -19.07 16.55
N ASN A 175 -3.91 -18.09 16.19
CA ASN A 175 -4.54 -17.93 14.89
C ASN A 175 -3.90 -16.85 14.02
N LEU A 176 -3.09 -15.96 14.60
CA LEU A 176 -2.41 -14.89 13.87
C LEU A 176 -1.46 -15.48 12.82
N ALA A 177 -1.59 -15.02 11.58
CA ALA A 177 -0.65 -15.33 10.52
C ALA A 177 0.65 -14.56 10.72
N GLY A 178 1.79 -15.22 10.49
CA GLY A 178 3.06 -14.53 10.35
C GLY A 178 3.10 -13.78 9.02
N ASN A 179 3.58 -12.53 9.02
CA ASN A 179 3.80 -11.78 7.79
C ASN A 179 5.12 -12.22 7.15
N TYR A 180 5.14 -12.38 5.83
CA TYR A 180 6.31 -12.85 5.08
C TYR A 180 6.62 -11.95 3.90
N ASP A 181 7.85 -11.48 3.82
CA ASP A 181 8.32 -10.73 2.66
C ASP A 181 9.42 -11.48 1.92
N TYR A 182 9.95 -10.84 0.89
CA TYR A 182 11.19 -11.22 0.23
C TYR A 182 12.23 -10.15 0.53
N GLU A 183 13.50 -10.54 0.58
CA GLU A 183 14.62 -9.60 0.80
C GLU A 183 14.59 -8.43 -0.21
N PHE A 184 14.19 -8.73 -1.43
CA PHE A 184 13.87 -7.77 -2.49
C PHE A 184 12.88 -8.42 -3.47
N ARG A 185 12.30 -7.63 -4.37
CA ARG A 185 11.17 -8.01 -5.25
C ARG A 185 11.30 -9.35 -5.98
N TYR A 186 12.53 -9.72 -6.35
CA TYR A 186 12.82 -10.90 -7.16
C TYR A 186 13.56 -12.01 -6.41
N SER A 187 13.79 -11.86 -5.10
CA SER A 187 14.42 -12.90 -4.30
C SER A 187 13.60 -14.19 -4.30
N THR A 188 14.29 -15.32 -4.14
CA THR A 188 13.68 -16.64 -3.94
C THR A 188 13.53 -16.99 -2.46
N ALA A 189 14.24 -16.28 -1.58
CA ALA A 189 14.20 -16.49 -0.14
C ALA A 189 13.08 -15.65 0.48
N ARG A 190 12.12 -16.34 1.11
CA ARG A 190 11.14 -15.70 1.98
C ARG A 190 11.80 -15.36 3.31
N ILE A 191 11.45 -14.20 3.84
CA ILE A 191 11.83 -13.77 5.18
C ILE A 191 10.56 -13.62 6.01
N LYS A 192 10.55 -14.20 7.21
CA LYS A 192 9.52 -13.88 8.20
C LYS A 192 9.76 -12.45 8.65
N PHE A 193 8.74 -11.63 8.57
CA PHE A 193 8.82 -10.25 9.02
C PHE A 193 8.69 -10.25 10.55
N ASP A 194 9.76 -9.89 11.25
CA ASP A 194 9.91 -10.02 12.71
C ASP A 194 9.90 -8.66 13.44
N GLY A 195 8.99 -7.74 13.09
CA GLY A 195 8.65 -6.56 13.91
C GLY A 195 9.71 -5.46 14.09
N ASP A 196 11.01 -5.78 14.16
CA ASP A 196 12.10 -4.82 14.41
C ASP A 196 12.27 -3.80 13.27
N ARG A 197 11.83 -4.15 12.05
CA ARG A 197 11.79 -3.23 10.89
C ARG A 197 10.50 -2.39 10.79
N SER A 198 9.60 -2.51 11.76
CA SER A 198 8.24 -1.94 11.77
C SER A 198 7.99 -1.00 12.94
N TYR A 199 8.99 -0.70 13.77
CA TYR A 199 8.81 0.02 15.03
C TYR A 199 7.87 1.24 14.93
N TYR A 200 7.99 2.05 13.86
CA TYR A 200 7.09 3.18 13.62
C TYR A 200 5.63 2.83 13.26
N ASN A 201 5.38 1.75 12.50
CA ASN A 201 4.04 1.34 12.09
C ASN A 201 3.24 0.74 13.25
N GLU A 202 3.91 0.05 14.18
CA GLU A 202 3.26 -0.59 15.33
C GLU A 202 3.07 0.35 16.52
N MET A 203 3.57 1.58 16.46
CA MET A 203 3.36 2.57 17.53
C MET A 203 2.05 3.32 17.39
N PHE A 204 1.72 3.77 16.18
CA PHE A 204 0.50 4.54 15.95
C PHE A 204 -0.65 3.65 15.49
N TYR A 205 -1.89 4.10 15.71
CA TYR A 205 -3.09 3.37 15.30
C TYR A 205 -4.07 4.27 14.52
N GLY A 206 -5.15 3.69 14.01
CA GLY A 206 -6.16 4.38 13.19
C GLY A 206 -5.90 4.26 11.68
N HIS A 207 -4.65 4.27 11.25
CA HIS A 207 -4.26 4.10 9.86
C HIS A 207 -4.05 2.64 9.44
N SER A 208 -3.74 1.75 10.40
CA SER A 208 -3.39 0.34 10.20
C SER A 208 -3.75 -0.49 11.44
N ASN A 209 -3.12 -1.65 11.63
CA ASN A 209 -3.06 -2.41 12.90
C ASN A 209 -4.35 -3.08 13.39
N VAL A 210 -5.45 -3.04 12.64
CA VAL A 210 -6.56 -3.96 12.89
C VAL A 210 -6.18 -5.35 12.40
N ILE A 211 -6.37 -6.35 13.26
CA ILE A 211 -6.31 -7.78 12.95
C ILE A 211 -7.74 -8.26 12.71
N SER A 212 -7.98 -9.09 11.69
CA SER A 212 -9.32 -9.66 11.44
C SER A 212 -9.26 -10.96 10.62
N THR A 213 -10.44 -11.51 10.32
CA THR A 213 -10.63 -12.66 9.43
C THR A 213 -11.55 -12.28 8.27
N CYS A 214 -11.53 -13.04 7.17
CA CYS A 214 -12.49 -12.84 6.07
C CYS A 214 -13.95 -12.94 6.54
N SER A 215 -14.23 -13.83 7.50
CA SER A 215 -15.58 -14.01 8.05
C SER A 215 -16.04 -12.81 8.86
N ASP A 216 -15.16 -12.21 9.67
CA ASP A 216 -15.51 -11.00 10.41
C ASP A 216 -15.66 -9.78 9.50
N LEU A 217 -14.84 -9.65 8.45
CA LEU A 217 -15.02 -8.59 7.46
C LEU A 217 -16.35 -8.70 6.69
N LEU A 218 -16.85 -9.92 6.46
CA LEU A 218 -18.22 -10.12 5.94
C LEU A 218 -19.30 -9.67 6.93
N LYS A 219 -19.09 -9.90 8.24
CA LYS A 219 -20.03 -9.42 9.27
C LYS A 219 -20.03 -7.90 9.36
N PHE A 220 -18.86 -7.26 9.28
CA PHE A 220 -18.71 -5.80 9.18
C PHE A 220 -19.48 -5.24 7.98
N ASP A 221 -19.32 -5.87 6.82
CA ASP A 221 -20.02 -5.50 5.60
C ASP A 221 -21.55 -5.60 5.71
N ASN A 222 -22.05 -6.73 6.24
CA ASN A 222 -23.47 -6.90 6.52
C ASN A 222 -23.99 -5.84 7.49
N ALA A 223 -23.24 -5.51 8.54
CA ALA A 223 -23.64 -4.52 9.53
C ALA A 223 -23.74 -3.09 8.96
N LEU A 224 -23.01 -2.79 7.89
CA LEU A 224 -23.14 -1.55 7.13
C LEU A 224 -24.38 -1.59 6.22
N TYR A 225 -24.63 -2.69 5.49
CA TYR A 225 -25.83 -2.83 4.65
C TYR A 225 -27.13 -2.73 5.44
N THR A 226 -27.20 -3.31 6.64
CA THR A 226 -28.41 -3.29 7.47
C THR A 226 -28.56 -2.01 8.27
N GLY A 227 -27.67 -1.03 8.08
CA GLY A 227 -27.66 0.21 8.84
C GLY A 227 -27.38 0.06 10.33
N LYS A 228 -26.80 -1.07 10.76
CA LYS A 228 -26.54 -1.40 12.17
C LYS A 228 -25.44 -0.53 12.76
N LEU A 229 -24.43 -0.20 11.94
CA LEU A 229 -23.32 0.67 12.36
C LEU A 229 -23.54 2.14 12.06
N LEU A 230 -24.15 2.45 10.91
CA LEU A 230 -24.39 3.78 10.38
C LEU A 230 -25.66 3.78 9.53
N LYS A 231 -26.45 4.84 9.56
CA LYS A 231 -27.61 4.99 8.67
C LYS A 231 -27.18 5.15 7.22
N ASN A 232 -28.04 4.75 6.28
CA ASN A 232 -27.80 4.89 4.84
C ASN A 232 -27.44 6.33 4.42
N LYS A 233 -28.04 7.35 5.04
CA LYS A 233 -27.69 8.76 4.78
C LYS A 233 -26.22 9.04 5.11
N THR A 234 -25.75 8.56 6.26
CA THR A 234 -24.37 8.73 6.72
C THR A 234 -23.38 7.93 5.87
N LEU A 235 -23.75 6.72 5.47
CA LEU A 235 -22.94 5.92 4.53
C LEU A 235 -22.86 6.59 3.15
N ASN A 236 -23.95 7.17 2.66
CA ASN A 236 -23.95 7.91 1.40
C ASN A 236 -23.02 9.11 1.46
N GLU A 237 -22.95 9.82 2.59
CA GLU A 237 -21.97 10.90 2.80
C GLU A 237 -20.54 10.36 2.71
N ALA A 238 -20.23 9.25 3.40
CA ALA A 238 -18.90 8.65 3.38
C ALA A 238 -18.49 8.08 2.00
N PHE A 239 -19.46 7.62 1.23
CA PHE A 239 -19.26 6.99 -0.08
C PHE A 239 -19.47 7.98 -1.24
N THR A 240 -19.52 9.28 -0.98
CA THR A 240 -19.59 10.28 -2.04
C THR A 240 -18.18 10.81 -2.30
N PRO A 241 -17.75 10.90 -3.57
CA PRO A 241 -16.47 11.50 -3.91
C PRO A 241 -16.34 12.88 -3.26
N ALA A 242 -15.28 13.07 -2.48
CA ALA A 242 -14.95 14.32 -1.85
C ALA A 242 -14.66 15.40 -2.91
N ARG A 243 -14.63 16.65 -2.46
CA ARG A 243 -14.30 17.81 -3.30
C ARG A 243 -13.13 18.56 -2.70
N LEU A 244 -12.27 19.07 -3.57
CA LEU A 244 -11.24 20.03 -3.22
C LEU A 244 -11.86 21.38 -2.89
N LYS A 245 -11.02 22.30 -2.40
CA LYS A 245 -11.41 23.66 -2.03
C LYS A 245 -12.02 24.45 -3.18
N ASP A 246 -11.62 24.16 -4.42
CA ASP A 246 -12.15 24.79 -5.64
C ASP A 246 -13.44 24.11 -6.17
N GLY A 247 -13.96 23.10 -5.46
CA GLY A 247 -15.17 22.37 -5.85
C GLY A 247 -14.96 21.28 -6.90
N THR A 248 -13.71 21.05 -7.35
CA THR A 248 -13.39 19.95 -8.25
C THR A 248 -13.28 18.61 -7.51
N LYS A 249 -13.42 17.51 -8.25
CA LYS A 249 -12.95 16.21 -7.77
C LYS A 249 -11.44 16.16 -7.94
N ASP A 250 -10.72 15.74 -6.91
CA ASP A 250 -9.36 15.29 -7.16
C ASP A 250 -9.34 13.81 -7.47
N PHE A 251 -8.67 13.48 -8.56
CA PHE A 251 -8.46 12.12 -9.01
C PHE A 251 -7.36 11.50 -8.15
N VAL A 252 -7.78 10.73 -7.16
CA VAL A 252 -6.96 10.03 -6.16
C VAL A 252 -5.95 9.10 -6.83
N TRP A 253 -6.37 8.47 -7.91
CA TRP A 253 -5.58 7.47 -8.60
C TRP A 253 -5.97 7.39 -10.07
N LYS A 254 -5.04 7.73 -10.96
CA LYS A 254 -5.21 7.54 -12.41
C LYS A 254 -4.42 6.32 -12.85
N ASN A 255 -5.07 5.44 -13.62
CA ASN A 255 -4.43 4.29 -14.24
C ASN A 255 -3.64 3.41 -13.26
N LEU A 256 -4.26 2.97 -12.15
CA LEU A 256 -3.68 1.98 -11.21
C LEU A 256 -3.71 0.56 -11.79
N GLY A 257 -3.31 0.41 -13.05
CA GLY A 257 -3.37 -0.83 -13.81
C GLY A 257 -4.76 -1.44 -13.76
N ALA A 258 -4.86 -2.65 -13.18
CA ALA A 258 -6.10 -3.41 -13.07
C ALA A 258 -7.24 -2.67 -12.34
N MET A 259 -6.91 -1.75 -11.43
CA MET A 259 -7.89 -1.04 -10.60
C MET A 259 -8.53 0.14 -11.34
N GLY A 260 -7.95 0.62 -12.44
CA GLY A 260 -8.48 1.77 -13.18
C GLY A 260 -8.41 3.07 -12.38
N ASN A 261 -9.36 3.97 -12.61
CA ASN A 261 -9.47 5.25 -11.92
C ASN A 261 -10.36 5.14 -10.68
N ALA A 262 -10.02 5.90 -9.64
CA ALA A 262 -10.82 5.98 -8.43
C ALA A 262 -10.84 7.39 -7.84
N ASP A 263 -11.97 7.70 -7.22
CA ASP A 263 -12.22 8.86 -6.36
C ASP A 263 -12.00 8.50 -4.87
N ASP A 264 -11.86 9.50 -4.00
CA ASP A 264 -11.82 9.33 -2.54
C ASP A 264 -13.16 9.73 -1.95
N GLY A 265 -13.66 8.90 -1.05
CA GLY A 265 -14.71 9.25 -0.13
C GLY A 265 -14.11 9.67 1.22
N LEU A 266 -14.82 9.35 2.29
CA LEU A 266 -14.37 9.56 3.66
C LEU A 266 -13.81 8.25 4.21
N GLY A 267 -12.53 7.97 3.91
CA GLY A 267 -11.85 6.72 4.25
C GLY A 267 -12.22 5.50 3.41
N TRP A 268 -12.70 5.75 2.18
CA TRP A 268 -13.12 4.75 1.21
C TRP A 268 -12.75 5.21 -0.19
N PHE A 269 -12.10 4.35 -0.97
CA PHE A 269 -11.97 4.60 -2.40
C PHE A 269 -13.25 4.21 -3.13
N ILE A 270 -13.54 4.88 -4.23
CA ILE A 270 -14.75 4.72 -5.01
C ILE A 270 -14.34 4.56 -6.47
N PHE A 271 -14.65 3.43 -7.10
CA PHE A 271 -14.42 3.32 -8.53
C PHE A 271 -15.34 4.28 -9.30
N GLU A 272 -14.77 4.99 -10.26
CA GLU A 272 -15.56 5.77 -11.20
C GLU A 272 -16.41 4.85 -12.08
N ASP A 273 -17.66 5.27 -12.33
CA ASP A 273 -18.63 4.68 -13.26
C ASP A 273 -18.35 3.22 -13.68
N THR A 274 -18.91 2.29 -12.91
CA THR A 274 -18.81 0.87 -13.26
C THR A 274 -20.15 0.36 -13.77
N THR A 275 -20.13 -0.41 -14.86
CA THR A 275 -21.33 -1.14 -15.30
C THR A 275 -21.80 -2.22 -14.31
N ALA A 276 -21.03 -2.47 -13.24
CA ALA A 276 -21.40 -3.32 -12.11
C ALA A 276 -22.15 -2.56 -11.00
N GLY A 277 -22.29 -1.24 -11.09
CA GLY A 277 -22.86 -0.37 -10.06
C GLY A 277 -21.81 0.34 -9.22
N LYS A 278 -22.22 0.89 -8.07
CA LYS A 278 -21.31 1.63 -7.18
C LYS A 278 -20.48 0.67 -6.33
N ILE A 279 -19.18 0.65 -6.56
CA ILE A 279 -18.23 -0.16 -5.80
C ILE A 279 -17.36 0.77 -4.97
N VAL A 280 -17.39 0.58 -3.65
CA VAL A 280 -16.46 1.24 -2.72
C VAL A 280 -15.51 0.20 -2.13
N TRP A 281 -14.29 0.61 -1.84
CA TRP A 281 -13.21 -0.32 -1.56
C TRP A 281 -12.08 0.31 -0.77
N HIS A 282 -11.19 -0.54 -0.26
CA HIS A 282 -9.91 -0.12 0.28
C HIS A 282 -8.89 -1.26 0.12
N THR A 283 -7.62 -0.93 -0.09
CA THR A 283 -6.50 -1.87 -0.05
C THR A 283 -5.67 -1.69 1.22
N GLY A 284 -4.93 -2.70 1.60
CA GLY A 284 -3.92 -2.64 2.64
C GLY A 284 -2.62 -3.20 2.09
N GLY A 285 -1.54 -2.47 2.32
CA GLY A 285 -0.20 -2.93 2.02
C GLY A 285 0.73 -2.52 3.15
N MET A 286 1.57 -3.47 3.55
CA MET A 286 2.72 -3.27 4.42
C MET A 286 3.73 -4.39 4.13
N PRO A 287 4.99 -4.29 4.58
CA PRO A 287 5.93 -5.38 4.43
C PRO A 287 5.35 -6.71 4.92
N GLY A 288 5.32 -7.69 4.02
CA GLY A 288 4.76 -9.02 4.28
C GLY A 288 3.24 -9.10 4.48
N CYS A 289 2.46 -8.11 4.06
CA CYS A 289 1.00 -8.18 4.08
C CYS A 289 0.36 -7.38 2.93
N ALA A 290 -0.60 -8.02 2.26
CA ALA A 290 -1.46 -7.39 1.26
C ALA A 290 -2.91 -7.77 1.51
N THR A 291 -3.82 -6.80 1.49
CA THR A 291 -5.25 -7.01 1.75
C THR A 291 -6.10 -6.15 0.84
N ILE A 292 -7.31 -6.61 0.56
CA ILE A 292 -8.29 -5.83 -0.20
C ILE A 292 -9.70 -6.17 0.24
N LEU A 293 -10.52 -5.14 0.37
CA LEU A 293 -11.95 -5.22 0.61
C LEU A 293 -12.66 -4.42 -0.46
N LEU A 294 -13.53 -5.08 -1.22
CA LEU A 294 -14.39 -4.50 -2.25
C LEU A 294 -15.84 -4.76 -1.87
N ARG A 295 -16.68 -3.74 -1.95
CA ARG A 295 -18.13 -3.87 -1.73
C ARG A 295 -18.93 -3.13 -2.78
N ASN A 296 -19.93 -3.81 -3.33
CA ASN A 296 -20.87 -3.25 -4.29
C ASN A 296 -22.14 -2.79 -3.56
N THR A 297 -22.28 -1.49 -3.33
CA THR A 297 -23.35 -0.96 -2.49
C THR A 297 -24.73 -1.14 -3.09
N GLY A 298 -24.84 -1.30 -4.41
CA GLY A 298 -26.12 -1.47 -5.11
C GLY A 298 -26.56 -2.93 -5.31
N ARG A 299 -25.62 -3.90 -5.28
CA ARG A 299 -25.91 -5.32 -5.55
C ARG A 299 -25.71 -6.24 -4.35
N HIS A 300 -25.33 -5.69 -3.19
CA HIS A 300 -25.03 -6.46 -1.96
C HIS A 300 -23.99 -7.56 -2.19
N GLN A 301 -22.88 -7.18 -2.83
CA GLN A 301 -21.76 -8.09 -3.13
C GLN A 301 -20.50 -7.62 -2.41
N MET A 302 -19.71 -8.56 -1.93
CA MET A 302 -18.43 -8.30 -1.30
C MET A 302 -17.38 -9.27 -1.84
N VAL A 303 -16.17 -8.75 -2.05
CA VAL A 303 -14.97 -9.56 -2.27
C VAL A 303 -13.90 -9.11 -1.30
N VAL A 304 -13.34 -10.07 -0.55
CA VAL A 304 -12.25 -9.85 0.40
C VAL A 304 -11.17 -10.89 0.21
N LEU A 305 -9.93 -10.44 0.09
CA LEU A 305 -8.75 -11.31 0.05
C LEU A 305 -7.71 -10.76 1.05
N LEU A 306 -7.15 -11.65 1.86
CA LEU A 306 -6.13 -11.36 2.87
C LEU A 306 -4.93 -12.27 2.58
N ASP A 307 -3.74 -11.68 2.48
CA ASP A 307 -2.50 -12.39 2.17
C ASP A 307 -1.42 -11.92 3.15
N ASN A 308 -0.76 -12.89 3.78
CA ASN A 308 0.37 -12.66 4.67
C ASN A 308 1.70 -12.61 3.90
N THR A 309 1.63 -12.15 2.64
CA THR A 309 2.79 -11.89 1.79
C THR A 309 2.61 -10.60 0.98
N SER A 310 3.73 -10.00 0.56
CA SER A 310 3.78 -8.94 -0.45
C SER A 310 3.43 -9.51 -1.84
N SER A 311 2.15 -9.83 -2.07
CA SER A 311 1.69 -10.65 -3.18
C SER A 311 1.38 -9.85 -4.45
N GLU A 312 2.20 -10.04 -5.49
CA GLU A 312 1.92 -9.54 -6.84
C GLU A 312 0.74 -10.31 -7.45
N GLY A 313 -0.47 -9.75 -7.32
CA GLY A 313 -1.66 -10.28 -7.99
C GLY A 313 -2.93 -10.27 -7.13
N LEU A 314 -2.81 -10.13 -5.80
CA LEU A 314 -3.95 -10.13 -4.88
C LEU A 314 -5.07 -9.19 -5.33
N TYR A 315 -4.72 -7.93 -5.62
CA TYR A 315 -5.68 -6.91 -6.03
C TYR A 315 -6.37 -7.26 -7.35
N ARG A 316 -5.62 -7.79 -8.33
CA ARG A 316 -6.17 -8.24 -9.62
C ARG A 316 -7.10 -9.44 -9.45
N SER A 317 -6.75 -10.37 -8.57
CA SER A 317 -7.59 -11.53 -8.25
C SER A 317 -8.90 -11.10 -7.58
N ALA A 318 -8.85 -10.15 -6.66
CA ALA A 318 -10.04 -9.61 -6.01
C ALA A 318 -10.97 -8.89 -7.01
N LEU A 319 -10.41 -8.08 -7.90
CA LEU A 319 -11.18 -7.45 -8.99
C LEU A 319 -11.76 -8.48 -9.96
N SER A 320 -11.01 -9.54 -10.29
CA SER A 320 -11.50 -10.65 -11.10
C SER A 320 -12.64 -11.39 -10.40
N GLY A 321 -12.56 -11.56 -9.07
CA GLY A 321 -13.67 -12.04 -8.26
C GLY A 321 -14.91 -11.17 -8.40
N MET A 322 -14.75 -9.84 -8.32
CA MET A 322 -15.86 -8.91 -8.53
C MET A 322 -16.41 -8.97 -9.97
N ASN A 323 -15.56 -9.15 -10.98
CA ASN A 323 -15.99 -9.36 -12.37
C ASN A 323 -16.82 -10.64 -12.53
N ILE A 324 -16.39 -11.76 -11.94
CA ILE A 324 -17.14 -13.02 -11.96
C ILE A 324 -18.54 -12.84 -11.38
N LEU A 325 -18.65 -12.16 -10.22
CA LEU A 325 -19.95 -11.85 -9.59
C LEU A 325 -20.88 -10.97 -10.45
N ASN A 326 -20.33 -10.33 -11.47
CA ASN A 326 -21.05 -9.42 -12.36
C ASN A 326 -21.08 -9.92 -13.82
N GLY A 327 -20.77 -11.20 -14.06
CA GLY A 327 -20.82 -11.82 -15.39
C GLY A 327 -19.80 -11.26 -16.38
N LYS A 328 -18.71 -10.66 -15.89
CA LYS A 328 -17.64 -10.07 -16.70
C LYS A 328 -16.43 -11.00 -16.76
N PRO A 329 -15.61 -10.93 -17.83
CA PRO A 329 -14.37 -11.70 -17.91
C PRO A 329 -13.42 -11.31 -16.77
N ILE A 330 -12.63 -12.28 -16.32
CA ILE A 330 -11.54 -12.03 -15.38
C ILE A 330 -10.50 -11.10 -16.01
N LEU A 331 -9.78 -10.36 -15.18
CA LEU A 331 -8.68 -9.54 -15.68
C LEU A 331 -7.53 -10.46 -16.14
N PRO A 332 -6.92 -10.22 -17.31
CA PRO A 332 -5.79 -11.03 -17.78
C PRO A 332 -4.69 -11.08 -16.71
N SER A 333 -4.24 -12.27 -16.34
CA SER A 333 -3.17 -12.45 -15.35
C SER A 333 -1.91 -12.94 -16.06
N LYS A 334 -1.20 -12.00 -16.68
CA LYS A 334 0.09 -12.29 -17.30
C LYS A 334 1.17 -12.38 -16.25
N ARG A 335 2.00 -13.41 -16.32
CA ARG A 335 3.15 -13.59 -15.41
C ARG A 335 4.29 -12.68 -15.87
N SER A 336 5.01 -12.07 -14.93
CA SER A 336 6.23 -11.33 -15.25
C SER A 336 7.32 -12.29 -15.69
N LEU A 337 7.72 -12.21 -16.95
CA LEU A 337 8.82 -13.02 -17.46
C LEU A 337 10.18 -12.55 -16.92
N ALA A 338 10.35 -11.26 -16.67
CA ALA A 338 11.52 -10.72 -15.97
C ALA A 338 11.68 -11.35 -14.57
N LYS A 339 10.58 -11.54 -13.82
CA LYS A 339 10.62 -12.24 -12.52
C LYS A 339 11.03 -13.70 -12.65
N ILE A 340 10.57 -14.40 -13.69
CA ILE A 340 10.96 -15.79 -13.96
C ILE A 340 12.46 -15.86 -14.28
N TYR A 341 12.93 -14.98 -15.17
CA TYR A 341 14.34 -14.83 -15.51
C TYR A 341 15.18 -14.53 -14.26
N GLY A 342 14.82 -13.51 -13.48
CA GLY A 342 15.57 -13.11 -12.28
C GLY A 342 15.65 -14.21 -11.23
N LYS A 343 14.55 -14.94 -10.97
CA LYS A 343 14.55 -16.09 -10.06
C LYS A 343 15.44 -17.23 -10.56
N ALA A 344 15.41 -17.51 -11.86
CA ALA A 344 16.25 -18.53 -12.47
C ALA A 344 17.74 -18.15 -12.39
N LEU A 345 18.05 -16.88 -12.64
CA LEU A 345 19.41 -16.33 -12.56
C LEU A 345 19.96 -16.40 -11.12
N MET A 346 19.12 -16.15 -10.12
CA MET A 346 19.50 -16.24 -8.70
C MET A 346 19.67 -17.68 -8.20
N SER A 347 18.79 -18.59 -8.63
CA SER A 347 18.75 -19.96 -8.09
C SER A 347 19.62 -20.95 -8.83
N ARG A 348 20.02 -20.64 -10.08
CA ARG A 348 20.84 -21.50 -10.93
C ARG A 348 21.95 -20.71 -11.59
N ASP A 349 21.78 -20.32 -12.85
CA ASP A 349 22.81 -19.69 -13.68
C ASP A 349 22.19 -18.88 -14.84
N ALA A 350 23.04 -18.15 -15.56
CA ALA A 350 22.65 -17.27 -16.66
C ALA A 350 22.09 -18.04 -17.87
N ASP A 351 22.66 -19.21 -18.19
CA ASP A 351 22.23 -20.01 -19.34
C ASP A 351 20.81 -20.55 -19.12
N TYR A 352 20.52 -21.05 -17.92
CA TYR A 352 19.19 -21.49 -17.56
C TYR A 352 18.19 -20.34 -17.57
N ALA A 353 18.55 -19.19 -16.99
CA ALA A 353 17.68 -18.01 -17.00
C ALA A 353 17.36 -17.56 -18.44
N PHE A 354 18.37 -17.47 -19.30
CA PHE A 354 18.21 -17.11 -20.70
C PHE A 354 17.37 -18.14 -21.47
N SER A 355 17.53 -19.44 -21.20
CA SER A 355 16.70 -20.48 -21.84
C SER A 355 15.21 -20.30 -21.55
N LEU A 356 14.83 -20.00 -20.30
CA LEU A 356 13.43 -19.74 -19.94
C LEU A 356 12.91 -18.45 -20.59
N LEU A 357 13.75 -17.43 -20.66
CA LEU A 357 13.40 -16.19 -21.35
C LEU A 357 13.09 -16.46 -22.82
N GLN A 358 13.96 -17.19 -23.52
CA GLN A 358 13.76 -17.55 -24.93
C GLN A 358 12.53 -18.43 -25.14
N GLN A 359 12.26 -19.35 -24.22
CA GLN A 359 11.10 -20.23 -24.27
C GLN A 359 9.77 -19.48 -24.17
N TYR A 360 9.68 -18.48 -23.28
CA TYR A 360 8.39 -17.85 -22.94
C TYR A 360 8.19 -16.45 -23.55
N ARG A 361 9.23 -15.78 -24.05
CA ARG A 361 9.12 -14.38 -24.53
C ARG A 361 8.15 -14.19 -25.69
N SER A 362 7.94 -15.21 -26.52
CA SER A 362 6.99 -15.15 -27.63
C SER A 362 5.54 -15.38 -27.18
N ASP A 363 5.32 -15.94 -25.99
CA ASP A 363 3.98 -16.13 -25.42
C ASP A 363 3.50 -14.83 -24.75
N THR A 364 3.11 -13.89 -25.60
CA THR A 364 2.56 -12.60 -25.15
C THR A 364 1.15 -12.73 -24.59
N VAL A 365 0.52 -13.91 -24.65
CA VAL A 365 -0.80 -14.15 -24.06
C VAL A 365 -0.67 -14.37 -22.56
N ASN A 366 0.30 -15.19 -22.14
CA ASN A 366 0.48 -15.57 -20.73
C ASN A 366 1.58 -14.78 -19.99
N TYR A 367 2.46 -14.09 -20.72
CA TYR A 367 3.60 -13.39 -20.12
C TYR A 367 3.66 -11.92 -20.52
N ASN A 368 4.11 -11.11 -19.56
CA ASN A 368 4.52 -9.72 -19.78
C ASN A 368 6.05 -9.63 -19.76
N PHE A 369 6.59 -8.92 -20.74
CA PHE A 369 8.02 -8.70 -20.86
C PHE A 369 8.26 -7.41 -21.65
N SER A 370 9.09 -6.52 -21.09
CA SER A 370 9.50 -5.27 -21.71
C SER A 370 10.92 -4.90 -21.30
N GLU A 371 11.53 -3.96 -22.01
CA GLU A 371 12.83 -3.39 -21.67
C GLU A 371 12.83 -2.84 -20.24
N ASN A 372 11.78 -2.11 -19.87
CA ASN A 372 11.64 -1.54 -18.53
C ASN A 372 11.57 -2.61 -17.44
N ASP A 373 10.92 -3.75 -17.70
CA ASP A 373 10.87 -4.85 -16.73
C ASP A 373 12.27 -5.41 -16.46
N MET A 374 13.09 -5.57 -17.50
CA MET A 374 14.49 -6.01 -17.37
C MET A 374 15.38 -4.94 -16.74
N ASN A 375 15.17 -3.67 -17.08
CA ASN A 375 15.92 -2.56 -16.51
C ASN A 375 15.69 -2.47 -15.00
N ASN A 376 14.42 -2.50 -14.58
CA ASN A 376 14.02 -2.52 -13.18
C ASN A 376 14.60 -3.73 -12.44
N LEU A 377 14.61 -4.90 -13.07
CA LEU A 377 15.26 -6.09 -12.49
C LEU A 377 16.77 -5.88 -12.28
N GLY A 378 17.47 -5.28 -13.25
CA GLY A 378 18.89 -4.97 -13.13
C GLY A 378 19.19 -4.03 -11.96
N TYR A 379 18.40 -2.97 -11.81
CA TYR A 379 18.53 -2.03 -10.69
C TYR A 379 18.12 -2.64 -9.35
N ASP A 380 17.12 -3.53 -9.30
CA ASP A 380 16.79 -4.27 -8.10
C ASP A 380 17.96 -5.16 -7.65
N PHE A 381 18.66 -5.82 -8.59
CA PHE A 381 19.89 -6.55 -8.27
C PHE A 381 21.03 -5.64 -7.82
N LEU A 382 21.23 -4.47 -8.44
CA LEU A 382 22.24 -3.50 -7.98
C LEU A 382 21.96 -3.03 -6.55
N SER A 383 20.71 -2.68 -6.25
CA SER A 383 20.27 -2.21 -4.93
C SER A 383 20.48 -3.29 -3.86
N ALA A 384 20.26 -4.56 -4.24
CA ALA A 384 20.53 -5.72 -3.41
C ALA A 384 22.02 -6.15 -3.38
N LYS A 385 22.92 -5.42 -4.06
CA LYS A 385 24.36 -5.73 -4.19
C LYS A 385 24.65 -7.08 -4.87
N CYS A 386 23.69 -7.61 -5.63
CA CYS A 386 23.84 -8.78 -6.50
C CYS A 386 24.50 -8.37 -7.83
N TYR A 387 25.74 -7.89 -7.78
CA TYR A 387 26.39 -7.24 -8.93
C TYR A 387 26.53 -8.14 -10.15
N SER A 388 26.83 -9.43 -10.00
CA SER A 388 26.95 -10.35 -11.14
C SER A 388 25.62 -10.54 -11.86
N GLN A 389 24.52 -10.71 -11.11
CA GLN A 389 23.18 -10.83 -11.68
C GLN A 389 22.71 -9.51 -12.31
N ALA A 390 23.05 -8.37 -11.70
CA ALA A 390 22.78 -7.06 -12.29
C ALA A 390 23.46 -6.89 -13.65
N LEU A 391 24.78 -7.11 -13.71
CA LEU A 391 25.56 -6.99 -14.95
C LEU A 391 25.03 -7.90 -16.04
N GLU A 392 24.73 -9.17 -15.73
CA GLU A 392 24.18 -10.10 -16.72
C GLU A 392 22.78 -9.66 -17.18
N THR A 393 21.93 -9.19 -16.27
CA THR A 393 20.58 -8.69 -16.61
C THR A 393 20.65 -7.49 -17.56
N PHE A 394 21.49 -6.49 -17.26
CA PHE A 394 21.64 -5.32 -18.13
C PHE A 394 22.26 -5.69 -19.48
N LYS A 395 23.27 -6.56 -19.49
CA LYS A 395 23.85 -7.09 -20.73
C LYS A 395 22.79 -7.76 -21.60
N ILE A 396 21.99 -8.67 -21.04
CA ILE A 396 20.88 -9.31 -21.75
C ILE A 396 19.88 -8.25 -22.25
N ASN A 397 19.58 -7.21 -21.47
CA ASN A 397 18.70 -6.11 -21.91
C ASN A 397 19.24 -5.41 -23.18
N THR A 398 20.55 -5.13 -23.25
CA THR A 398 21.16 -4.54 -24.47
C THR A 398 21.09 -5.46 -25.69
N LEU A 399 21.09 -6.78 -25.51
CA LEU A 399 20.95 -7.74 -26.61
C LEU A 399 19.51 -7.85 -27.11
N LEU A 400 18.54 -7.69 -26.21
CA LEU A 400 17.11 -7.75 -26.53
C LEU A 400 16.61 -6.44 -27.14
N TYR A 401 17.20 -5.32 -26.72
CA TYR A 401 16.83 -3.97 -27.14
C TYR A 401 18.05 -3.20 -27.65
N PRO A 402 18.65 -3.62 -28.78
CA PRO A 402 19.90 -3.04 -29.30
C PRO A 402 19.76 -1.59 -29.81
N GLU A 403 18.53 -1.09 -29.96
CA GLU A 403 18.23 0.29 -30.37
C GLU A 403 17.84 1.18 -29.19
N SER A 404 17.94 0.70 -27.94
CA SER A 404 17.62 1.49 -26.75
C SER A 404 18.87 2.13 -26.13
N ASP A 405 18.95 3.45 -26.19
CA ASP A 405 20.01 4.20 -25.51
C ASP A 405 19.96 4.02 -23.99
N ASN A 406 18.76 3.89 -23.42
CA ASN A 406 18.52 3.61 -22.01
C ASN A 406 19.12 2.26 -21.59
N ALA A 407 18.91 1.18 -22.37
CA ALA A 407 19.48 -0.13 -22.04
C ALA A 407 21.02 -0.10 -21.98
N PHE A 408 21.67 0.62 -22.91
CA PHE A 408 23.14 0.79 -22.88
C PHE A 408 23.61 1.71 -21.76
N ASN A 409 22.88 2.79 -21.47
CA ASN A 409 23.19 3.69 -20.37
C ASN A 409 23.15 2.95 -19.02
N SER A 410 22.07 2.23 -18.73
CA SER A 410 21.93 1.48 -17.48
C SER A 410 22.99 0.37 -17.34
N TYR A 411 23.36 -0.30 -18.45
CA TYR A 411 24.47 -1.25 -18.41
C TYR A 411 25.82 -0.57 -18.14
N ALA A 412 26.07 0.58 -18.73
CA ALA A 412 27.28 1.37 -18.50
C ALA A 412 27.41 1.82 -17.03
N GLU A 413 26.30 2.24 -16.42
CA GLU A 413 26.23 2.59 -15.01
C GLU A 413 26.61 1.40 -14.12
N ALA A 414 26.00 0.23 -14.37
CA ALA A 414 26.29 -0.99 -13.62
C ALA A 414 27.76 -1.43 -13.77
N LEU A 415 28.32 -1.35 -14.98
CA LEU A 415 29.74 -1.64 -15.25
C LEU A 415 30.66 -0.69 -14.49
N ASN A 416 30.33 0.60 -14.47
CA ASN A 416 31.11 1.60 -13.75
C ASN A 416 31.09 1.34 -12.23
N LEU A 417 29.92 1.05 -11.66
CA LEU A 417 29.78 0.68 -10.25
C LEU A 417 30.56 -0.59 -9.90
N ALA A 418 30.69 -1.53 -10.85
CA ALA A 418 31.51 -2.73 -10.72
C ALA A 418 33.01 -2.50 -10.98
N GLY A 419 33.45 -1.26 -11.19
CA GLY A 419 34.86 -0.90 -11.44
C GLY A 419 35.35 -1.16 -12.87
N LYS A 420 34.48 -1.57 -13.78
CA LYS A 420 34.79 -1.90 -15.18
C LYS A 420 34.74 -0.65 -16.08
N LYS A 421 35.60 0.33 -15.79
CA LYS A 421 35.55 1.67 -16.39
C LYS A 421 35.64 1.68 -17.91
N GLU A 422 36.53 0.88 -18.50
CA GLU A 422 36.71 0.85 -19.96
C GLU A 422 35.46 0.30 -20.67
N GLU A 423 34.88 -0.78 -20.14
CA GLU A 423 33.63 -1.36 -20.62
C GLU A 423 32.47 -0.35 -20.47
N ALA A 424 32.40 0.35 -19.33
CA ALA A 424 31.41 1.40 -19.09
C ALA A 424 31.50 2.54 -20.11
N VAL A 425 32.71 3.05 -20.37
CA VAL A 425 32.93 4.10 -21.38
C VAL A 425 32.46 3.65 -22.75
N LEU A 426 32.71 2.39 -23.14
CA LEU A 426 32.22 1.85 -24.40
C LEU A 426 30.69 1.84 -24.47
N MET A 427 30.01 1.42 -23.40
CA MET A 427 28.54 1.36 -23.36
C MET A 427 27.89 2.75 -23.34
N TYR A 428 28.43 3.72 -22.59
CA TYR A 428 27.95 5.10 -22.66
C TYR A 428 28.12 5.70 -24.07
N LYS A 429 29.24 5.41 -24.74
CA LYS A 429 29.43 5.85 -26.14
C LYS A 429 28.39 5.22 -27.06
N LYS A 430 28.05 3.94 -26.90
CA LYS A 430 26.97 3.29 -27.66
C LYS A 430 25.61 3.95 -27.40
N SER A 431 25.29 4.24 -26.14
CA SER A 431 24.08 5.01 -25.79
C SER A 431 23.99 6.34 -26.55
N LEU A 432 25.11 7.09 -26.64
CA LEU A 432 25.17 8.36 -27.36
C LEU A 432 25.18 8.24 -28.90
N VAL A 433 25.59 7.10 -29.45
CA VAL A 433 25.43 6.84 -30.89
C VAL A 433 23.95 6.69 -31.23
N ILE A 434 23.17 6.04 -30.36
CA ILE A 434 21.73 5.85 -30.52
C ILE A 434 20.97 7.15 -30.23
N ASN A 435 21.29 7.80 -29.12
CA ASN A 435 20.68 9.06 -28.70
C ASN A 435 21.76 10.06 -28.25
N PRO A 436 22.23 10.94 -29.16
CA PRO A 436 23.23 11.96 -28.84
C PRO A 436 22.80 12.96 -27.75
N GLY A 437 21.49 13.05 -27.46
CA GLY A 437 20.91 13.93 -26.44
C GLY A 437 20.76 13.30 -25.06
N ASN A 438 21.25 12.08 -24.82
CA ASN A 438 21.16 11.44 -23.51
C ASN A 438 22.09 12.12 -22.49
N GLU A 439 21.53 13.03 -21.69
CA GLU A 439 22.28 13.86 -20.74
C GLU A 439 23.02 13.04 -19.67
N ASP A 440 22.42 11.94 -19.21
CA ASP A 440 23.00 11.06 -18.19
C ASP A 440 24.28 10.40 -18.71
N SER A 441 24.26 9.87 -19.95
CA SER A 441 25.43 9.31 -20.63
C SER A 441 26.52 10.35 -20.85
N ILE A 442 26.17 11.58 -21.26
CA ILE A 442 27.13 12.68 -21.44
C ILE A 442 27.82 13.01 -20.11
N LYS A 443 27.04 13.17 -19.05
CA LYS A 443 27.53 13.52 -17.71
C LYS A 443 28.46 12.43 -17.16
N ALA A 444 28.05 11.17 -17.26
CA ALA A 444 28.83 10.05 -16.78
C ALA A 444 30.17 9.89 -17.53
N LEU A 445 30.19 10.06 -18.86
CA LEU A 445 31.44 10.01 -19.64
C LEU A 445 32.41 11.13 -19.25
N LYS A 446 31.92 12.35 -19.04
CA LYS A 446 32.78 13.45 -18.57
C LYS A 446 33.41 13.14 -17.22
N GLN A 447 32.69 12.49 -16.32
CA GLN A 447 33.22 12.10 -15.01
C GLN A 447 34.23 10.96 -15.08
N LEU A 448 34.15 10.09 -16.07
CA LEU A 448 35.04 8.93 -16.21
C LEU A 448 36.33 9.21 -16.99
N LEU A 449 36.31 10.24 -17.84
CA LEU A 449 37.42 10.63 -18.69
C LEU A 449 38.25 11.78 -18.12
N ASN A 450 37.74 12.45 -17.09
CA ASN A 450 38.47 13.40 -16.25
C ASN A 450 39.02 12.67 -15.02
#